data_AF-A0A0J6CEK2-F1
#
_entry.id   AF-A0A0J6CEK2-F1
#
_cell.length_a   1.000
_cell.length_b   1.000
_cell.length_c   1.000
_cell.angle_alpha   90.00
_cell.angle_beta   90.00
_cell.angle_gamma   90.00
#
_symmetry.space_group_name_H-M   'P 1'
#
loop_
_entity.id
_entity.type
_entity.pdbx_description
1 polymer ?
#
loop_
_entity_poly.entity_id
_entity_poly.type
_entity_poly.pdbx_seq_one_letter_code
_entity_poly.pdbx_strand_id
1 'polypeptide(L)'
;MKALEYQYNPAINFLEIDPKFIPEGVEYAKDNGYNNLRIRVLNSTFDDKYVLDFSPFKDFSDLTGLIIGDDFKIIKTIAISNIEELHNLSYLDLNPSISINVSKLYSLTKLVIKNDQNIIGLNRSARLNSLQIFSTKHNDLTQLVGLNNLMDLTIIGGRIRNLEGIEHCPNITGLKLQYCKYLTNIDIINSTKIQKLYIERCSKIKDLSCLEGNCNLNDVFIDNVESIRFVPSLFNLEKFRFWNCIDGDLKPLLSN
;
A
#
# COMPACT_ATOMS: atom_id res chain seq x y z
N MET A 1 32.81 10.91 15.79
CA MET A 1 32.48 10.30 14.49
C MET A 1 31.70 11.34 13.70
N LYS A 2 32.05 11.63 12.44
CA LYS A 2 31.29 12.61 11.63
C LYS A 2 29.88 12.05 11.39
N ALA A 3 28.84 12.87 11.51
CA ALA A 3 27.48 12.43 11.20
C ALA A 3 27.40 12.01 9.73
N LEU A 4 26.76 10.89 9.46
CA LEU A 4 26.49 10.38 8.13
C LEU A 4 25.33 11.16 7.52
N GLU A 5 25.63 12.06 6.60
CA GLU A 5 24.63 12.97 6.00
C GLU A 5 23.72 12.21 5.02
N TYR A 6 24.32 11.37 4.18
CA TYR A 6 23.65 10.51 3.21
C TYR A 6 24.52 9.29 2.87
N GLN A 7 23.90 8.20 2.41
CA GLN A 7 24.57 6.98 1.96
C GLN A 7 23.75 6.27 0.86
N TYR A 8 24.42 5.68 -0.13
CA TYR A 8 23.71 4.86 -1.13
C TYR A 8 23.48 3.44 -0.61
N ASN A 9 22.23 2.97 -0.70
CA ASN A 9 21.83 1.63 -0.32
C ASN A 9 21.57 0.76 -1.56
N PRO A 10 22.52 -0.12 -1.95
CA PRO A 10 22.42 -0.93 -3.16
C PRO A 10 21.34 -2.02 -3.07
N ALA A 11 20.92 -2.42 -1.87
CA ALA A 11 19.92 -3.47 -1.69
C ALA A 11 18.51 -3.04 -2.14
N ILE A 12 18.24 -1.73 -2.06
CA ILE A 12 16.96 -1.16 -2.48
C ILE A 12 17.09 -0.20 -3.66
N ASN A 13 18.32 0.16 -4.04
CA ASN A 13 18.63 1.17 -5.07
C ASN A 13 18.10 2.57 -4.71
N PHE A 14 18.38 3.04 -3.50
CA PHE A 14 18.02 4.39 -3.02
C PHE A 14 19.23 5.08 -2.39
N LEU A 15 19.37 6.38 -2.63
CA LEU A 15 20.19 7.23 -1.78
C LEU A 15 19.41 7.53 -0.49
N GLU A 16 19.92 7.06 0.63
CA GLU A 16 19.39 7.36 1.95
C GLU A 16 19.95 8.70 2.44
N ILE A 17 19.07 9.60 2.90
CA ILE A 17 19.41 10.93 3.38
C ILE A 17 18.87 11.08 4.80
N ASP A 18 19.73 11.50 5.73
CA ASP A 18 19.31 11.83 7.08
C ASP A 18 18.41 13.09 7.06
N PRO A 19 17.29 13.13 7.80
CA PRO A 19 16.34 14.23 7.70
C PRO A 19 16.93 15.62 8.03
N LYS A 20 18.06 15.69 8.75
CA LYS A 20 18.81 16.95 9.00
C LYS A 20 19.52 17.50 7.78
N PHE A 21 19.81 16.66 6.79
CA PHE A 21 20.66 16.98 5.65
C PHE A 21 19.92 16.82 4.31
N ILE A 22 18.60 17.11 4.31
CA ILE A 22 17.79 17.07 3.08
C ILE A 22 18.35 18.00 1.99
N PRO A 23 18.72 19.28 2.28
CA PRO A 23 19.30 20.15 1.27
C PRO A 23 20.56 19.55 0.62
N GLU A 24 21.53 19.13 1.43
CA GLU A 24 22.80 18.59 0.97
C GLU A 24 22.63 17.25 0.26
N GLY A 25 21.78 16.37 0.79
CA GLY A 25 21.51 15.06 0.20
C GLY A 25 20.77 15.15 -1.14
N VAL A 26 19.84 16.10 -1.28
CA VAL A 26 19.11 16.34 -2.55
C VAL A 26 20.03 16.96 -3.60
N GLU A 27 20.89 17.91 -3.21
CA GLU A 27 21.89 18.49 -4.11
C GLU A 27 22.87 17.41 -4.60
N TYR A 28 23.43 16.63 -3.67
CA TYR A 28 24.29 15.49 -4.01
C TYR A 28 23.59 14.49 -4.95
N ALA A 29 22.30 14.23 -4.74
CA ALA A 29 21.53 13.35 -5.60
C ALA A 29 21.43 13.87 -7.04
N LYS A 30 21.16 15.17 -7.22
CA LYS A 30 21.11 15.82 -8.53
C LYS A 30 22.47 15.74 -9.23
N ASP A 31 23.55 16.06 -8.53
CA ASP A 31 24.91 16.08 -9.11
C ASP A 31 25.42 14.70 -9.52
N ASN A 32 24.93 13.64 -8.88
CA ASN A 32 25.40 12.27 -9.10
C ASN A 32 24.37 11.38 -9.82
N GLY A 33 23.25 11.95 -10.29
CA GLY A 33 22.23 11.21 -11.04
C GLY A 33 21.45 10.19 -10.21
N TYR A 34 21.33 10.37 -8.90
CA TYR A 34 20.45 9.53 -8.07
C TYR A 34 19.00 10.00 -8.21
N ASN A 35 18.14 9.13 -8.75
CA ASN A 35 16.72 9.40 -8.99
C ASN A 35 15.77 8.78 -7.94
N ASN A 36 16.30 8.05 -6.97
CA ASN A 36 15.54 7.37 -5.92
C ASN A 36 16.07 7.80 -4.55
N LEU A 37 15.24 8.49 -3.77
CA LEU A 37 15.61 9.05 -2.47
C LEU A 37 14.82 8.42 -1.32
N ARG A 38 15.51 8.11 -0.22
CA ARG A 38 14.90 7.65 1.02
C ARG A 38 15.30 8.55 2.18
N ILE A 39 14.34 9.24 2.77
CA ILE A 39 14.56 10.03 3.98
C ILE A 39 14.40 9.10 5.19
N ARG A 40 15.47 8.86 5.95
CA ARG A 40 15.49 8.00 7.14
C ARG A 40 16.59 8.44 8.10
N VAL A 41 16.46 8.18 9.40
CA VAL A 41 17.50 8.56 10.37
C VAL A 41 18.76 7.73 10.14
N LEU A 42 19.92 8.36 9.96
CA LEU A 42 21.19 7.66 9.81
C LEU A 42 22.05 7.70 11.08
N ASN A 43 21.81 8.68 11.96
CA ASN A 43 22.71 8.98 13.07
C ASN A 43 22.09 8.95 14.47
N SER A 44 20.76 8.85 14.60
CA SER A 44 20.10 9.02 15.89
C SER A 44 19.08 7.92 16.24
N THR A 45 18.43 8.09 17.39
CA THR A 45 17.41 7.19 17.93
C THR A 45 16.01 7.61 17.48
N PHE A 46 15.08 6.66 17.45
CA PHE A 46 13.69 6.79 16.93
C PHE A 46 12.87 7.99 17.46
N ASP A 47 13.26 8.61 18.57
CA ASP A 47 12.47 9.66 19.22
C ASP A 47 12.75 11.08 18.72
N ASP A 48 13.75 11.25 17.84
CA ASP A 48 14.06 12.55 17.27
C ASP A 48 12.89 13.09 16.45
N LYS A 49 12.72 14.41 16.56
CA LYS A 49 11.65 15.15 15.91
C LYS A 49 12.24 16.10 14.87
N TYR A 50 11.70 16.06 13.67
CA TYR A 50 12.24 16.79 12.53
C TYR A 50 11.18 17.70 11.89
N VAL A 51 11.66 18.81 11.34
CA VAL A 51 10.93 19.59 10.34
C VAL A 51 11.47 19.14 8.99
N LEU A 52 10.60 18.63 8.12
CA LEU A 52 11.01 18.24 6.78
C LEU A 52 10.81 19.41 5.83
N ASP A 53 11.92 19.93 5.29
CA ASP A 53 11.89 20.96 4.27
C ASP A 53 12.02 20.36 2.87
N PHE A 54 10.94 20.44 2.09
CA PHE A 54 10.90 19.96 0.72
C PHE A 54 11.27 21.05 -0.31
N SER A 55 11.76 22.22 0.14
CA SER A 55 12.29 23.28 -0.74
C SER A 55 13.36 22.75 -1.74
N PRO A 56 14.30 21.88 -1.34
CA PRO A 56 15.33 21.35 -2.25
C PRO A 56 14.79 20.48 -3.40
N PHE A 57 13.58 19.92 -3.26
CA PHE A 57 12.93 19.10 -4.29
C PHE A 57 12.40 19.93 -5.46
N LYS A 58 12.35 21.26 -5.31
CA LYS A 58 11.99 22.14 -6.41
C LYS A 58 12.88 21.84 -7.62
N ASP A 59 12.24 21.73 -8.78
CA ASP A 59 12.87 21.44 -10.08
C ASP A 59 13.67 20.12 -10.12
N PHE A 60 13.46 19.18 -9.19
CA PHE A 60 14.08 17.84 -9.26
C PHE A 60 13.30 16.92 -10.22
N SER A 61 13.29 17.28 -11.51
CA SER A 61 12.52 16.57 -12.54
C SER A 61 12.87 15.09 -12.67
N ASP A 62 14.10 14.69 -12.35
CA ASP A 62 14.57 13.32 -12.56
C ASP A 62 14.19 12.37 -11.42
N LEU A 63 13.58 12.86 -10.34
CA LEU A 63 13.18 12.02 -9.22
C LEU A 63 12.05 11.06 -9.61
N THR A 64 12.33 9.76 -9.56
CA THR A 64 11.39 8.68 -9.89
C THR A 64 10.85 7.95 -8.67
N GLY A 65 11.59 7.97 -7.55
CA GLY A 65 11.22 7.28 -6.32
C GLY A 65 11.49 8.13 -5.08
N LEU A 66 10.51 8.22 -4.18
CA LEU A 66 10.66 8.89 -2.89
C LEU A 66 10.07 8.03 -1.76
N ILE A 67 10.90 7.73 -0.76
CA ILE A 67 10.48 7.06 0.47
C ILE A 67 10.71 8.02 1.64
N ILE A 68 9.68 8.24 2.45
CA ILE A 68 9.82 8.90 3.76
C ILE A 68 9.63 7.82 4.83
N GLY A 69 10.69 7.54 5.59
CA GLY A 69 10.68 6.56 6.67
C GLY A 69 9.80 6.98 7.86
N ASP A 70 9.41 6.00 8.68
CA ASP A 70 8.71 6.19 9.95
C ASP A 70 9.63 5.99 11.17
N ASP A 71 10.95 5.96 10.95
CA ASP A 71 11.98 5.85 11.99
C ASP A 71 12.25 7.18 12.71
N PHE A 72 11.40 8.19 12.48
CA PHE A 72 11.43 9.48 13.16
C PHE A 72 10.05 10.15 13.20
N LYS A 73 9.93 11.19 14.03
CA LYS A 73 8.69 11.99 14.16
C LYS A 73 8.78 13.27 13.33
N ILE A 74 7.74 13.57 12.57
CA ILE A 74 7.62 14.83 11.83
C ILE A 74 6.81 15.83 12.66
N ILE A 75 7.40 16.98 12.95
CA ILE A 75 6.70 18.10 13.62
C ILE A 75 5.93 18.91 12.58
N LYS A 76 6.55 19.18 11.44
CA LYS A 76 6.02 20.04 10.38
C LYS A 76 6.70 19.72 9.06
N THR A 77 5.98 19.97 7.97
CA THR A 77 6.54 19.99 6.61
C THR A 77 6.60 21.43 6.09
N ILE A 78 7.60 21.73 5.26
CA ILE A 78 7.77 23.01 4.55
C ILE A 78 7.80 22.68 3.05
N ALA A 79 7.13 23.52 2.24
CA ALA A 79 7.12 23.42 0.78
C ALA A 79 6.70 22.03 0.21
N ILE A 80 5.74 21.36 0.85
CA ILE A 80 5.22 20.04 0.38
C ILE A 80 4.71 20.06 -1.06
N SER A 81 4.25 21.23 -1.55
CA SER A 81 3.84 21.45 -2.93
C SER A 81 4.93 21.09 -3.95
N ASN A 82 6.21 21.19 -3.58
CA ASN A 82 7.30 20.80 -4.47
C ASN A 82 7.30 19.29 -4.75
N ILE A 83 6.83 18.47 -3.81
CA ILE A 83 6.64 17.04 -4.06
C ILE A 83 5.46 16.82 -5.01
N GLU A 84 4.37 17.57 -4.85
CA GLU A 84 3.17 17.47 -5.69
C GLU A 84 3.42 17.81 -7.17
N GLU A 85 4.52 18.52 -7.48
CA GLU A 85 4.92 18.93 -8.82
C GLU A 85 5.95 17.98 -9.47
N LEU A 86 6.34 16.89 -8.79
CA LEU A 86 7.27 15.89 -9.33
C LEU A 86 6.58 14.98 -10.35
N HIS A 87 6.47 15.45 -11.59
CA HIS A 87 5.73 14.77 -12.66
C HIS A 87 6.27 13.39 -13.07
N ASN A 88 7.55 13.11 -12.80
CA ASN A 88 8.18 11.81 -13.08
C ASN A 88 8.17 10.86 -11.87
N LEU A 89 7.65 11.29 -10.72
CA LEU A 89 7.59 10.47 -9.52
C LEU A 89 6.64 9.29 -9.76
N SER A 90 7.21 8.09 -9.82
CA SER A 90 6.51 6.85 -10.15
C SER A 90 6.24 5.99 -8.92
N TYR A 91 7.07 6.12 -7.88
CA TYR A 91 6.94 5.44 -6.60
C TYR A 91 7.03 6.44 -5.46
N LEU A 92 5.98 6.48 -4.64
CA LEU A 92 5.92 7.28 -3.43
C LEU A 92 5.56 6.40 -2.24
N ASP A 93 6.38 6.46 -1.20
CA ASP A 93 6.17 5.76 0.08
C ASP A 93 6.16 6.78 1.22
N LEU A 94 5.00 6.94 1.83
CA LEU A 94 4.73 7.84 2.95
C LEU A 94 4.32 7.03 4.18
N ASN A 95 5.31 6.42 4.83
CA ASN A 95 5.11 5.78 6.12
C ASN A 95 4.78 6.77 7.26
N PRO A 96 5.16 8.06 7.25
CA PRO A 96 4.55 9.03 8.14
C PRO A 96 3.27 9.62 7.54
N SER A 97 2.37 10.07 8.41
CA SER A 97 1.11 10.71 7.98
C SER A 97 1.39 12.14 7.53
N ILE A 98 1.59 12.35 6.23
CA ILE A 98 1.77 13.67 5.61
C ILE A 98 0.56 13.99 4.75
N SER A 99 0.08 15.23 4.81
CA SER A 99 -0.95 15.71 3.89
C SER A 99 -0.33 16.06 2.55
N ILE A 100 -0.83 15.43 1.48
CA ILE A 100 -0.31 15.61 0.13
C ILE A 100 -1.43 15.45 -0.88
N ASN A 101 -1.42 16.29 -1.92
CA ASN A 101 -2.26 16.11 -3.10
C ASN A 101 -1.55 15.27 -4.16
N VAL A 102 -1.99 14.01 -4.31
CA VAL A 102 -1.41 13.09 -5.29
C VAL A 102 -2.01 13.24 -6.68
N SER A 103 -3.06 14.06 -6.88
CA SER A 103 -3.72 14.20 -8.18
C SER A 103 -2.84 14.82 -9.28
N LYS A 104 -1.71 15.44 -8.90
CA LYS A 104 -0.74 16.06 -9.82
C LYS A 104 0.46 15.17 -10.12
N LEU A 105 0.59 14.04 -9.43
CA LEU A 105 1.66 13.06 -9.64
C LEU A 105 1.29 12.15 -10.81
N TYR A 106 1.34 12.70 -12.04
CA TYR A 106 0.80 12.04 -13.23
C TYR A 106 1.46 10.71 -13.58
N SER A 107 2.71 10.50 -13.15
CA SER A 107 3.46 9.25 -13.37
C SER A 107 3.35 8.26 -12.21
N LEU A 108 2.62 8.58 -11.14
CA LEU A 108 2.53 7.73 -9.96
C LEU A 108 1.87 6.39 -10.29
N THR A 109 2.64 5.31 -10.15
CA THR A 109 2.19 3.93 -10.39
C THR A 109 2.08 3.13 -9.09
N LYS A 110 2.94 3.44 -8.11
CA LYS A 110 2.97 2.78 -6.81
C LYS A 110 2.89 3.79 -5.67
N LEU A 111 1.93 3.60 -4.78
CA LEU A 111 1.73 4.41 -3.59
C LEU A 111 1.67 3.53 -2.34
N VAL A 112 2.51 3.83 -1.36
CA VAL A 112 2.48 3.24 -0.02
C VAL A 112 2.18 4.35 0.97
N ILE A 113 1.16 4.20 1.80
CA ILE A 113 0.72 5.23 2.75
C ILE A 113 0.40 4.63 4.11
N LYS A 114 0.75 5.36 5.18
CA LYS A 114 0.35 4.99 6.54
C LYS A 114 -1.16 4.93 6.71
N ASN A 115 -1.84 5.93 6.16
CA ASN A 115 -3.28 6.04 6.15
C ASN A 115 -3.72 6.97 5.02
N ASP A 116 -4.99 6.87 4.65
CA ASP A 116 -5.63 7.56 3.54
C ASP A 116 -6.32 8.88 3.93
N GLN A 117 -6.39 9.22 5.22
CA GLN A 117 -7.12 10.40 5.71
C GLN A 117 -6.59 11.72 5.16
N ASN A 118 -5.29 11.80 4.87
CA ASN A 118 -4.61 13.02 4.44
C ASN A 118 -4.18 12.98 2.96
N ILE A 119 -4.66 12.00 2.18
CA ILE A 119 -4.30 11.85 0.78
C ILE A 119 -5.37 12.50 -0.10
N ILE A 120 -5.06 13.67 -0.64
CA ILE A 120 -5.99 14.45 -1.44
C ILE A 120 -5.92 13.98 -2.89
N GLY A 121 -7.08 13.80 -3.52
CA GLY A 121 -7.18 13.47 -4.94
C GLY A 121 -6.72 12.06 -5.31
N LEU A 122 -6.69 11.13 -4.34
CA LEU A 122 -6.32 9.73 -4.57
C LEU A 122 -7.06 9.13 -5.77
N ASN A 123 -8.39 9.28 -5.80
CA ASN A 123 -9.26 8.79 -6.87
C ASN A 123 -8.99 9.37 -8.27
N ARG A 124 -8.12 10.39 -8.39
CA ARG A 124 -7.70 10.97 -9.67
C ARG A 124 -6.34 10.46 -10.14
N SER A 125 -5.72 9.53 -9.42
CA SER A 125 -4.39 8.97 -9.74
C SER A 125 -4.50 7.99 -10.91
N ALA A 126 -4.58 8.54 -12.12
CA ALA A 126 -4.95 7.79 -13.32
C ALA A 126 -4.00 6.64 -13.68
N ARG A 127 -2.73 6.66 -13.24
CA ARG A 127 -1.74 5.60 -13.52
C ARG A 127 -1.48 4.66 -12.34
N LEU A 128 -2.11 4.89 -11.19
CA LEU A 128 -1.86 4.12 -9.99
C LEU A 128 -2.32 2.68 -10.21
N ASN A 129 -1.38 1.73 -10.14
CA ASN A 129 -1.63 0.31 -10.31
C ASN A 129 -1.37 -0.51 -9.05
N SER A 130 -0.61 0.03 -8.10
CA SER A 130 -0.31 -0.62 -6.83
C SER A 130 -0.52 0.36 -5.67
N LEU A 131 -1.42 -0.01 -4.75
CA LEU A 131 -1.74 0.78 -3.56
C LEU A 131 -1.61 -0.08 -2.30
N GLN A 132 -0.82 0.42 -1.34
CA GLN A 132 -0.71 -0.17 -0.01
C GLN A 132 -1.09 0.84 1.07
N ILE A 133 -2.04 0.48 1.93
CA ILE A 133 -2.55 1.33 3.02
C ILE A 133 -2.35 0.61 4.35
N PHE A 134 -1.52 1.14 5.24
CA PHE A 134 -1.19 0.50 6.52
C PHE A 134 -2.24 0.62 7.63
N SER A 135 -3.18 1.56 7.49
CA SER A 135 -4.29 1.76 8.41
C SER A 135 -5.31 2.68 7.75
N THR A 136 -6.20 2.14 6.94
CA THR A 136 -7.32 2.96 6.41
C THR A 136 -8.18 3.52 7.55
N LYS A 137 -8.58 4.78 7.41
CA LYS A 137 -9.49 5.45 8.35
C LYS A 137 -10.96 5.34 7.93
N HIS A 138 -11.22 4.81 6.74
CA HIS A 138 -12.55 4.61 6.18
C HIS A 138 -13.16 3.28 6.66
N ASN A 139 -14.48 3.19 6.57
CA ASN A 139 -15.23 1.97 6.87
C ASN A 139 -15.38 1.06 5.63
N ASP A 140 -15.20 1.63 4.45
CA ASP A 140 -15.33 1.04 3.12
C ASP A 140 -14.17 1.54 2.22
N LEU A 141 -14.24 1.27 0.92
CA LEU A 141 -13.26 1.62 -0.11
C LEU A 141 -13.81 2.59 -1.16
N THR A 142 -14.88 3.34 -0.85
CA THR A 142 -15.50 4.29 -1.80
C THR A 142 -14.55 5.40 -2.25
N GLN A 143 -13.53 5.73 -1.46
CA GLN A 143 -12.45 6.65 -1.82
C GLN A 143 -11.54 6.14 -2.95
N LEU A 144 -11.61 4.85 -3.30
CA LEU A 144 -10.87 4.25 -4.40
C LEU A 144 -11.63 4.31 -5.74
N VAL A 145 -12.91 4.71 -5.74
CA VAL A 145 -13.73 4.83 -6.95
C VAL A 145 -13.08 5.80 -7.93
N GLY A 146 -12.72 5.30 -9.12
CA GLY A 146 -12.02 6.06 -10.16
C GLY A 146 -10.56 5.63 -10.39
N LEU A 147 -10.01 4.76 -9.53
CA LEU A 147 -8.71 4.14 -9.74
C LEU A 147 -8.76 3.03 -10.80
N ASN A 148 -8.99 3.43 -12.06
CA ASN A 148 -9.25 2.51 -13.17
C ASN A 148 -8.07 1.59 -13.51
N ASN A 149 -6.84 1.94 -13.12
CA ASN A 149 -5.64 1.15 -13.39
C ASN A 149 -5.15 0.34 -12.17
N LEU A 150 -5.86 0.39 -11.05
CA LEU A 150 -5.49 -0.35 -9.84
C LEU A 150 -5.53 -1.86 -10.11
N MET A 151 -4.39 -2.53 -9.97
CA MET A 151 -4.23 -3.97 -10.15
C MET A 151 -4.04 -4.68 -8.81
N ASP A 152 -3.25 -4.09 -7.92
CA ASP A 152 -2.90 -4.66 -6.62
C ASP A 152 -3.28 -3.70 -5.49
N LEU A 153 -4.12 -4.19 -4.57
CA LEU A 153 -4.49 -3.49 -3.35
C LEU A 153 -4.03 -4.29 -2.13
N THR A 154 -3.30 -3.62 -1.23
CA THR A 154 -2.97 -4.16 0.09
C THR A 154 -3.52 -3.23 1.18
N ILE A 155 -4.41 -3.74 2.02
CA ILE A 155 -4.88 -3.07 3.22
C ILE A 155 -4.34 -3.80 4.43
N ILE A 156 -3.65 -3.07 5.31
CA ILE A 156 -3.18 -3.56 6.59
C ILE A 156 -3.95 -2.79 7.66
N GLY A 157 -4.57 -3.48 8.62
CA GLY A 157 -5.26 -2.85 9.74
C GLY A 157 -6.39 -1.87 9.37
N GLY A 158 -6.53 -0.84 10.20
CA GLY A 158 -7.51 0.25 9.98
C GLY A 158 -8.90 0.02 10.58
N ARG A 159 -9.86 0.80 10.09
CA ARG A 159 -11.28 0.83 10.53
C ARG A 159 -12.25 0.18 9.54
N ILE A 160 -11.73 -0.42 8.47
CA ILE A 160 -12.51 -1.04 7.40
C ILE A 160 -13.43 -2.14 7.95
N ARG A 161 -14.68 -2.13 7.50
CA ARG A 161 -15.75 -3.05 7.91
C ARG A 161 -16.31 -3.85 6.74
N ASN A 162 -16.30 -3.28 5.54
CA ASN A 162 -16.63 -3.93 4.28
C ASN A 162 -15.67 -3.44 3.19
N LEU A 163 -15.80 -3.97 1.98
CA LEU A 163 -14.94 -3.61 0.83
C LEU A 163 -15.70 -2.81 -0.25
N GLU A 164 -16.87 -2.23 0.08
CA GLU A 164 -17.68 -1.47 -0.90
C GLU A 164 -16.85 -0.37 -1.59
N GLY A 165 -17.03 -0.20 -2.90
CA GLY A 165 -16.25 0.69 -3.75
C GLY A 165 -15.16 -0.02 -4.56
N ILE A 166 -14.69 -1.20 -4.14
CA ILE A 166 -13.65 -1.96 -4.87
C ILE A 166 -14.17 -2.55 -6.19
N GLU A 167 -15.47 -2.81 -6.30
CA GLU A 167 -16.17 -3.24 -7.51
C GLU A 167 -16.09 -2.22 -8.65
N HIS A 168 -15.76 -0.95 -8.32
CA HIS A 168 -15.53 0.10 -9.30
C HIS A 168 -14.06 0.20 -9.77
N CYS A 169 -13.19 -0.73 -9.37
CA CYS A 169 -11.82 -0.86 -9.86
C CYS A 169 -11.74 -1.98 -10.92
N PRO A 170 -11.97 -1.69 -12.23
CA PRO A 170 -12.22 -2.71 -13.25
C PRO A 170 -11.03 -3.62 -13.60
N ASN A 171 -9.83 -3.27 -13.14
CA ASN A 171 -8.57 -3.97 -13.42
C ASN A 171 -7.95 -4.62 -12.16
N ILE A 172 -8.63 -4.58 -11.02
CA ILE A 172 -8.10 -5.17 -9.80
C ILE A 172 -8.07 -6.69 -9.91
N THR A 173 -6.90 -7.27 -9.64
CA THR A 173 -6.66 -8.72 -9.72
C THR A 173 -6.05 -9.27 -8.44
N GLY A 174 -5.31 -8.45 -7.68
CA GLY A 174 -4.70 -8.81 -6.40
C GLY A 174 -5.31 -8.03 -5.24
N LEU A 175 -5.77 -8.75 -4.21
CA LEU A 175 -6.23 -8.18 -2.96
C LEU A 175 -5.54 -8.87 -1.77
N LYS A 176 -4.87 -8.08 -0.94
CA LYS A 176 -4.30 -8.51 0.35
C LYS A 176 -4.93 -7.75 1.50
N LEU A 177 -5.45 -8.49 2.47
CA LEU A 177 -6.09 -7.99 3.67
C LEU A 177 -5.35 -8.56 4.87
N GLN A 178 -4.70 -7.70 5.64
CA GLN A 178 -3.90 -8.12 6.79
C GLN A 178 -4.33 -7.35 8.02
N TYR A 179 -4.49 -8.02 9.17
CA TYR A 179 -4.82 -7.37 10.45
C TYR A 179 -6.12 -6.52 10.45
N CYS A 180 -7.04 -6.73 9.50
CA CYS A 180 -8.31 -6.00 9.40
C CYS A 180 -9.35 -6.51 10.42
N LYS A 181 -9.10 -6.27 11.71
CA LYS A 181 -9.89 -6.82 12.84
C LYS A 181 -11.37 -6.41 12.89
N TYR A 182 -11.77 -5.39 12.12
CA TYR A 182 -13.15 -4.90 12.05
C TYR A 182 -13.89 -5.34 10.78
N LEU A 183 -13.18 -5.91 9.80
CA LEU A 183 -13.75 -6.37 8.54
C LEU A 183 -14.68 -7.55 8.80
N THR A 184 -15.94 -7.45 8.39
CA THR A 184 -16.98 -8.47 8.63
C THR A 184 -17.64 -8.98 7.36
N ASN A 185 -17.47 -8.30 6.23
CA ASN A 185 -18.09 -8.66 4.97
C ASN A 185 -17.07 -8.50 3.83
N ILE A 186 -17.00 -9.51 2.96
CA ILE A 186 -16.16 -9.53 1.76
C ILE A 186 -16.92 -10.00 0.51
N ASP A 187 -18.26 -10.10 0.59
CA ASP A 187 -19.12 -10.70 -0.43
C ASP A 187 -18.99 -9.99 -1.78
N ILE A 188 -18.69 -8.69 -1.73
CA ILE A 188 -18.46 -7.85 -2.89
C ILE A 188 -17.34 -8.37 -3.82
N ILE A 189 -16.44 -9.22 -3.32
CA ILE A 189 -15.39 -9.87 -4.12
C ILE A 189 -15.98 -10.64 -5.31
N ASN A 190 -17.18 -11.22 -5.17
CA ASN A 190 -17.86 -11.91 -6.29
C ASN A 190 -18.24 -10.98 -7.45
N SER A 191 -18.33 -9.68 -7.20
CA SER A 191 -18.62 -8.65 -8.20
C SER A 191 -17.34 -8.03 -8.80
N THR A 192 -16.18 -8.61 -8.53
CA THR A 192 -14.87 -8.11 -8.99
C THR A 192 -14.16 -9.09 -9.92
N LYS A 193 -13.03 -8.67 -10.50
CA LYS A 193 -12.09 -9.52 -11.25
C LYS A 193 -10.91 -10.03 -10.41
N ILE A 194 -11.03 -9.99 -9.08
CA ILE A 194 -9.96 -10.46 -8.20
C ILE A 194 -9.67 -11.93 -8.46
N GLN A 195 -8.40 -12.23 -8.70
CA GLN A 195 -7.89 -13.57 -8.95
C GLN A 195 -7.10 -14.09 -7.75
N LYS A 196 -6.37 -13.18 -7.07
CA LYS A 196 -5.51 -13.49 -5.93
C LYS A 196 -6.05 -12.83 -4.69
N LEU A 197 -6.45 -13.64 -3.72
CA LEU A 197 -6.98 -13.20 -2.44
C LEU A 197 -6.08 -13.70 -1.31
N TYR A 198 -5.59 -12.79 -0.48
CA TYR A 198 -4.80 -13.12 0.71
C TYR A 198 -5.46 -12.47 1.92
N ILE A 199 -5.87 -13.30 2.89
CA ILE A 199 -6.50 -12.86 4.13
C ILE A 199 -5.68 -13.39 5.31
N GLU A 200 -5.18 -12.49 6.15
CA GLU A 200 -4.38 -12.86 7.31
C GLU A 200 -4.72 -11.99 8.51
N ARG A 201 -4.89 -12.59 9.69
CA ARG A 201 -5.18 -11.87 10.95
C ARG A 201 -6.44 -10.99 10.87
N CYS A 202 -7.39 -11.34 10.01
CA CYS A 202 -8.71 -10.72 9.91
C CYS A 202 -9.69 -11.50 10.79
N SER A 203 -9.63 -11.29 12.11
CA SER A 203 -10.24 -12.19 13.12
C SER A 203 -11.74 -12.45 13.01
N LYS A 204 -12.47 -11.65 12.23
CA LYS A 204 -13.92 -11.80 11.98
C LYS A 204 -14.26 -12.40 10.61
N ILE A 205 -13.28 -12.59 9.74
CA ILE A 205 -13.44 -13.28 8.46
C ILE A 205 -12.86 -14.68 8.64
N LYS A 206 -13.75 -15.66 8.79
CA LYS A 206 -13.40 -17.08 8.93
C LYS A 206 -14.30 -17.97 8.10
N ASP A 207 -15.55 -17.55 7.91
CA ASP A 207 -16.42 -18.13 6.89
C ASP A 207 -16.20 -17.39 5.56
N LEU A 208 -15.95 -18.17 4.51
CA LEU A 208 -15.78 -17.70 3.14
C LEU A 208 -16.89 -18.26 2.21
N SER A 209 -17.98 -18.80 2.77
CA SER A 209 -19.16 -19.27 2.03
C SER A 209 -19.78 -18.18 1.15
N CYS A 210 -19.59 -16.91 1.49
CA CYS A 210 -19.95 -15.78 0.64
C CYS A 210 -19.25 -15.80 -0.73
N LEU A 211 -18.16 -16.55 -0.91
CA LEU A 211 -17.44 -16.70 -2.17
C LEU A 211 -17.93 -17.88 -3.02
N GLU A 212 -18.97 -18.62 -2.59
CA GLU A 212 -19.50 -19.74 -3.36
C GLU A 212 -19.89 -19.33 -4.78
N GLY A 213 -19.49 -20.14 -5.77
CA GLY A 213 -19.72 -19.86 -7.19
C GLY A 213 -18.83 -18.77 -7.80
N ASN A 214 -17.81 -18.29 -7.10
CA ASN A 214 -16.86 -17.32 -7.67
C ASN A 214 -16.10 -17.94 -8.86
N CYS A 215 -16.16 -17.25 -10.01
CA CYS A 215 -15.53 -17.69 -11.25
C CYS A 215 -14.19 -16.98 -11.57
N ASN A 216 -13.64 -16.16 -10.67
CA ASN A 216 -12.42 -15.38 -10.95
C ASN A 216 -11.23 -15.78 -10.08
N LEU A 217 -11.47 -16.18 -8.83
CA LEU A 217 -10.43 -16.55 -7.87
C LEU A 217 -9.66 -17.80 -8.34
N ASN A 218 -8.34 -17.67 -8.46
CA ASN A 218 -7.44 -18.77 -8.76
C ASN A 218 -6.44 -19.08 -7.64
N ASP A 219 -6.15 -18.10 -6.78
CA ASP A 219 -5.22 -18.26 -5.67
C ASP A 219 -5.79 -17.61 -4.41
N VAL A 220 -6.16 -18.44 -3.45
CA VAL A 220 -6.75 -18.01 -2.18
C VAL A 220 -5.88 -18.49 -1.03
N PHE A 221 -5.52 -17.55 -0.15
CA PHE A 221 -4.95 -17.82 1.16
C PHE A 221 -5.83 -17.23 2.27
N ILE A 222 -6.07 -18.02 3.31
CA ILE A 222 -6.69 -17.57 4.56
C ILE A 222 -6.00 -18.23 5.76
N ASP A 223 -5.59 -17.46 6.77
CA ASP A 223 -4.90 -18.02 7.94
C ASP A 223 -5.79 -19.00 8.75
N ASN A 224 -7.02 -18.61 9.07
CA ASN A 224 -7.99 -19.43 9.80
C ASN A 224 -9.33 -19.44 9.09
N VAL A 225 -9.80 -20.63 8.70
CA VAL A 225 -11.09 -20.83 8.03
C VAL A 225 -11.98 -21.77 8.85
N GLU A 226 -13.26 -21.44 9.00
CA GLU A 226 -14.22 -22.25 9.76
C GLU A 226 -14.49 -23.59 9.08
N SER A 227 -14.77 -23.56 7.78
CA SER A 227 -14.99 -24.73 6.94
C SER A 227 -14.57 -24.44 5.51
N ILE A 228 -14.15 -25.47 4.77
CA ILE A 228 -13.70 -25.35 3.37
C ILE A 228 -14.72 -25.95 2.38
N ARG A 229 -15.96 -26.16 2.80
CA ARG A 229 -17.04 -26.73 1.97
C ARG A 229 -17.36 -25.93 0.71
N PHE A 230 -17.07 -24.63 0.70
CA PHE A 230 -17.27 -23.76 -0.45
C PHE A 230 -16.24 -24.01 -1.57
N VAL A 231 -15.07 -24.59 -1.26
CA VAL A 231 -13.93 -24.70 -2.18
C VAL A 231 -14.29 -25.38 -3.52
N PRO A 232 -15.05 -26.49 -3.57
CA PRO A 232 -15.45 -27.12 -4.84
C PRO A 232 -16.29 -26.23 -5.77
N SER A 233 -16.89 -25.16 -5.24
CA SER A 233 -17.68 -24.21 -6.04
C SER A 233 -16.84 -23.08 -6.66
N LEU A 234 -15.54 -23.01 -6.33
CA LEU A 234 -14.62 -22.02 -6.90
C LEU A 234 -14.03 -22.56 -8.21
N PHE A 235 -14.75 -22.34 -9.31
CA PHE A 235 -14.53 -23.05 -10.58
C PHE A 235 -13.14 -22.86 -11.22
N ASN A 236 -12.44 -21.77 -10.90
CA ASN A 236 -11.11 -21.45 -11.45
C ASN A 236 -9.99 -21.57 -10.41
N LEU A 237 -10.26 -22.17 -9.24
CA LEU A 237 -9.30 -22.25 -8.16
C LEU A 237 -8.17 -23.22 -8.47
N GLU A 238 -6.94 -22.71 -8.56
CA GLU A 238 -5.73 -23.50 -8.75
C GLU A 238 -5.01 -23.75 -7.42
N LYS A 239 -5.10 -22.80 -6.49
CA LYS A 239 -4.37 -22.83 -5.22
C LYS A 239 -5.27 -22.38 -4.08
N PHE A 240 -5.47 -23.28 -3.13
CA PHE A 240 -6.09 -22.97 -1.85
C PHE A 240 -5.10 -23.28 -0.73
N ARG A 241 -4.77 -22.28 0.09
CA ARG A 241 -3.82 -22.41 1.19
C ARG A 241 -4.43 -21.87 2.47
N PHE A 242 -4.22 -22.58 3.57
CA PHE A 242 -4.64 -22.14 4.89
C PHE A 242 -3.68 -22.64 5.95
N TRP A 243 -3.63 -21.99 7.11
CA TRP A 243 -2.89 -22.53 8.26
C TRP A 243 -3.76 -23.42 9.13
N ASN A 244 -5.03 -23.06 9.29
CA ASN A 244 -5.95 -23.77 10.17
C ASN A 244 -7.36 -23.87 9.57
N CYS A 245 -7.86 -25.09 9.43
CA CYS A 245 -9.24 -25.40 9.09
C CYS A 245 -9.93 -25.90 10.37
N ILE A 246 -10.83 -25.09 10.92
CA ILE A 246 -11.32 -25.23 12.31
C ILE A 246 -12.17 -26.49 12.49
N ASP A 247 -13.01 -26.84 11.51
CA ASP A 247 -13.79 -28.07 11.53
C ASP A 247 -12.98 -29.34 11.18
N GLY A 248 -11.76 -29.17 10.66
CA GLY A 248 -10.86 -30.25 10.27
C GLY A 248 -11.32 -31.07 9.04
N ASP A 249 -12.40 -30.67 8.36
CA ASP A 249 -12.95 -31.42 7.23
C ASP A 249 -12.21 -31.09 5.93
N LEU A 250 -11.25 -31.92 5.57
CA LEU A 250 -10.47 -31.76 4.34
C LEU A 250 -11.09 -32.44 3.11
N LYS A 251 -12.24 -33.13 3.25
CA LYS A 251 -12.90 -33.82 2.13
C LYS A 251 -13.22 -32.92 0.93
N PRO A 252 -13.60 -31.63 1.10
CA PRO A 252 -13.87 -30.76 -0.03
C PRO A 252 -12.68 -30.59 -0.99
N LEU A 253 -11.43 -30.76 -0.52
CA LEU A 253 -10.24 -30.69 -1.38
C LEU A 253 -10.07 -31.92 -2.28
N LEU A 254 -10.81 -32.99 -2.03
CA LEU A 254 -10.79 -34.22 -2.83
C LEU A 254 -11.81 -34.19 -3.96
N SER A 255 -12.66 -33.16 -4.03
CA SER A 255 -13.79 -33.09 -4.97
C SER A 255 -13.43 -32.48 -6.33
N ASN A 256 -12.16 -32.55 -6.73
CA ASN A 256 -11.67 -32.08 -8.03
C ASN A 256 -11.39 -33.23 -8.99
#